data_AF-A0A2W4YLR1-F1
#
_entry.id   AF-A0A2W4YLR1-F1
#
_cell.length_a   1.000
_cell.length_b   1.000
_cell.length_c   1.000
_cell.angle_alpha   90.00
_cell.angle_beta   90.00
_cell.angle_gamma   90.00
#
_symmetry.space_group_name_H-M   'P 1'
#
loop_
_entity.id
_entity.type
_entity.pdbx_description
1 polymer ?
#
loop_
_entity_poly.entity_id
_entity_poly.type
_entity_poly.pdbx_seq_one_letter_code
_entity_poly.pdbx_strand_id
1 'polypeptide(L)'
;QLASTIRNLGKIDEAREMLRAEYEREPRGPLHDAAAAFYALALVSAGEAERAASIALHALAPHLPRYTRSVTGYAREIADGHA
;
A
#
# COMPACT_ATOMS: atom_id res chain seq x y z
N GLN A 1 7.10 -15.34 -0.24
CA GLN A 1 7.53 -15.61 1.16
C GLN A 1 6.88 -14.62 2.14
N LEU A 2 6.91 -13.30 1.92
CA LEU A 2 6.28 -12.33 2.85
C LEU A 2 4.74 -12.43 2.91
N ALA A 3 4.06 -12.58 1.77
CA ALA A 3 2.60 -12.75 1.70
C ALA A 3 2.07 -14.02 2.38
N SER A 4 2.86 -15.11 2.42
CA SER A 4 2.50 -16.35 3.11
C SER A 4 2.68 -16.24 4.63
N THR A 5 3.62 -15.44 5.10
CA THR A 5 3.82 -15.16 6.53
C THR A 5 2.73 -14.23 7.09
N ILE A 6 2.29 -13.23 6.31
CA ILE A 6 1.24 -12.28 6.70
C ILE A 6 -0.12 -12.98 6.91
N ARG A 7 -0.47 -13.98 6.08
CA ARG A 7 -1.72 -14.76 6.25
C ARG A 7 -1.70 -15.73 7.44
N ASN A 8 -0.52 -16.17 7.90
CA ASN A 8 -0.39 -17.14 8.99
C ASN A 8 -0.39 -16.53 10.40
N LEU A 9 -0.35 -15.20 10.53
CA LEU A 9 0.18 -14.62 11.77
C LEU A 9 -0.81 -14.45 12.93
N GLY A 10 -2.13 -14.30 12.74
CA GLY A 10 -3.02 -13.94 13.86
C GLY A 10 -2.60 -12.70 14.68
N LYS A 11 -1.60 -11.97 14.16
CA LYS A 11 -0.86 -10.82 14.70
C LYS A 11 -0.81 -9.76 13.61
N ILE A 12 -1.98 -9.49 13.03
CA ILE A 12 -2.16 -8.61 11.88
C ILE A 12 -1.57 -7.22 12.17
N ASP A 13 -1.71 -6.74 13.41
CA ASP A 13 -1.19 -5.43 13.83
C ASP A 13 0.35 -5.35 13.83
N GLU A 14 1.05 -6.39 14.31
CA GLU A 14 2.52 -6.43 14.35
C GLU A 14 3.10 -6.44 12.92
N ALA A 15 2.50 -7.24 12.03
CA ALA A 15 2.88 -7.27 10.63
C ALA A 15 2.59 -5.93 9.92
N ARG A 16 1.43 -5.31 10.21
CA ARG A 16 1.05 -4.01 9.66
C ARG A 16 2.02 -2.91 10.09
N GLU A 17 2.41 -2.88 11.36
CA GLU A 17 3.36 -1.90 11.89
C GLU A 17 4.73 -2.00 11.22
N MET A 18 5.27 -3.21 11.13
CA MET A 18 6.54 -3.46 10.45
C MET A 18 6.49 -3.02 8.99
N LEU A 19 5.44 -3.40 8.25
CA LEU A 19 5.29 -3.03 6.84
C LEU A 19 5.08 -1.53 6.64
N ARG A 20 4.42 -0.84 7.57
CA ARG A 20 4.32 0.63 7.57
C ARG A 20 5.71 1.25 7.69
N ALA A 21 6.50 0.82 8.67
CA ALA A 21 7.85 1.33 8.88
C ALA A 21 8.76 1.09 7.65
N GLU A 22 8.67 -0.08 7.02
CA GLU A 22 9.36 -0.40 5.76
C GLU A 22 8.94 0.53 4.62
N TYR A 23 7.64 0.79 4.48
CA TYR A 23 7.08 1.70 3.48
C TYR A 23 7.54 3.16 3.69
N GLU A 24 7.58 3.62 4.93
CA GLU A 24 7.95 5.00 5.31
C GLU A 24 9.46 5.25 5.28
N ARG A 25 10.30 4.23 5.48
CA ARG A 25 11.76 4.37 5.64
C ARG A 25 12.43 5.03 4.44
N GLU A 26 12.11 4.61 3.22
CA GLU A 26 12.76 5.11 2.01
C GLU A 26 11.77 5.26 0.84
N PRO A 27 11.02 6.38 0.78
CA PRO A 27 9.95 6.58 -0.20
C PRO A 27 10.39 6.61 -1.68
N ARG A 28 11.69 6.73 -1.93
CA ARG A 28 12.30 6.74 -3.28
C ARG A 28 13.28 5.60 -3.48
N GLY A 29 13.33 4.67 -2.53
CA GLY A 29 14.22 3.51 -2.59
C GLY A 29 13.72 2.49 -3.62
N PRO A 30 14.61 1.64 -4.15
CA PRO A 30 14.27 0.65 -5.17
C PRO A 30 13.27 -0.41 -4.69
N LEU A 31 13.05 -0.52 -3.38
CA LEU A 31 12.12 -1.47 -2.76
C LEU A 31 10.78 -0.82 -2.35
N HIS A 32 10.58 0.48 -2.60
CA HIS A 32 9.41 1.18 -2.11
C HIS A 32 8.10 0.60 -2.66
N ASP A 33 8.04 0.30 -3.96
CA ASP A 33 6.83 -0.28 -4.57
C ASP A 33 6.51 -1.68 -4.02
N ALA A 34 7.54 -2.47 -3.73
CA ALA A 34 7.36 -3.77 -3.09
C ALA A 34 6.82 -3.60 -1.66
N ALA A 35 7.37 -2.66 -0.88
CA ALA A 35 6.88 -2.34 0.45
C ALA A 35 5.43 -1.84 0.43
N ALA A 36 5.09 -0.95 -0.52
CA ALA A 36 3.73 -0.46 -0.75
C ALA A 36 2.75 -1.60 -1.04
N ALA A 37 3.12 -2.54 -1.92
CA ALA A 37 2.28 -3.69 -2.26
C ALA A 37 2.00 -4.60 -1.05
N PHE A 38 3.02 -4.94 -0.26
CA PHE A 38 2.84 -5.78 0.92
C PHE A 38 2.10 -5.06 2.04
N TYR A 39 2.35 -3.76 2.24
CA TYR A 39 1.62 -2.96 3.22
C TYR A 39 0.13 -2.84 2.85
N ALA A 40 -0.19 -2.60 1.58
CA ALA A 40 -1.57 -2.59 1.09
C ALA A 40 -2.28 -3.93 1.36
N LEU A 41 -1.61 -5.07 1.11
CA LEU A 41 -2.18 -6.41 1.42
C LEU A 41 -2.47 -6.60 2.92
N ALA A 42 -1.59 -6.09 3.79
CA ALA A 42 -1.80 -6.13 5.24
C ALA A 42 -2.99 -5.25 5.67
N LEU A 43 -3.13 -4.06 5.09
CA LEU A 43 -4.27 -3.16 5.32
C LEU A 43 -5.59 -3.80 4.88
N VAL A 44 -5.65 -4.46 3.71
CA VAL A 44 -6.84 -5.22 3.29
C VAL A 44 -7.20 -6.29 4.32
N SER A 45 -6.20 -7.01 4.83
CA SER A 45 -6.42 -8.06 5.84
C SER A 45 -6.89 -7.50 7.19
N ALA A 46 -6.59 -6.23 7.47
CA ALA A 46 -7.03 -5.50 8.66
C ALA A 46 -8.37 -4.77 8.50
N GLY A 47 -9.00 -4.85 7.32
CA GLY A 47 -10.25 -4.13 7.01
C GLY A 47 -10.09 -2.68 6.56
N GLU A 48 -8.86 -2.20 6.34
CA GLU A 48 -8.54 -0.85 5.87
C GLU A 48 -8.40 -0.81 4.33
N ALA A 49 -9.38 -1.33 3.61
CA ALA A 49 -9.29 -1.55 2.16
C ALA A 49 -9.15 -0.25 1.33
N GLU A 50 -9.79 0.83 1.75
CA GLU A 50 -9.68 2.13 1.08
C GLU A 50 -8.25 2.68 1.16
N ARG A 51 -7.67 2.69 2.38
CA ARG A 51 -6.27 3.09 2.57
C ARG A 51 -5.31 2.21 1.79
N ALA A 52 -5.56 0.90 1.74
CA ALA A 52 -4.79 -0.03 0.93
C ALA A 52 -4.85 0.34 -0.57
N ALA A 53 -6.04 0.63 -1.08
CA ALA A 53 -6.25 1.01 -2.48
C ALA A 53 -5.51 2.31 -2.82
N SER A 54 -5.61 3.32 -1.95
CA SER A 54 -4.86 4.58 -2.11
C SER A 54 -3.36 4.34 -2.26
N ILE A 55 -2.75 3.56 -1.35
CA ILE A 55 -1.31 3.27 -1.37
C ILE A 55 -0.92 2.51 -2.64
N ALA A 56 -1.69 1.47 -3.00
CA ALA A 56 -1.40 0.66 -4.19
C ALA A 56 -1.52 1.48 -5.49
N LEU A 57 -2.54 2.34 -5.60
CA LEU A 57 -2.73 3.20 -6.77
C LEU A 57 -1.65 4.27 -6.85
N HIS A 58 -1.22 4.85 -5.73
CA HIS A 58 -0.10 5.79 -5.70
C HIS A 58 1.22 5.15 -6.16
N ALA A 59 1.51 3.93 -5.71
CA ALA A 59 2.70 3.19 -6.13
C ALA A 59 2.62 2.79 -7.61
N LEU A 60 1.44 2.43 -8.12
CA LEU A 60 1.26 2.02 -9.51
C LEU A 60 1.31 3.19 -10.50
N ALA A 61 0.80 4.38 -10.13
CA ALA A 61 0.61 5.50 -11.06
C ALA A 61 1.85 5.88 -11.90
N PRO A 62 3.07 5.96 -11.32
CA PRO A 62 4.29 6.27 -12.06
C PRO A 62 4.64 5.25 -13.16
N HIS A 63 4.17 4.01 -13.04
CA HIS A 63 4.45 2.91 -13.96
C HIS A 63 3.44 2.82 -15.11
N LEU A 64 2.35 3.59 -15.05
CA LEU A 64 1.32 3.54 -16.07
C LEU A 64 1.77 4.29 -17.34
N PRO A 65 1.59 3.73 -18.54
CA PRO A 65 1.90 4.43 -19.79
C PRO A 65 0.93 5.58 -20.07
N ARG A 66 -0.26 5.58 -19.46
CA ARG A 66 -1.33 6.60 -19.58
C ARG A 66 -2.09 6.72 -18.26
N TYR A 67 -2.81 7.82 -18.08
CA TYR A 67 -3.68 8.07 -16.93
C TYR A 67 -2.97 8.23 -15.57
N THR A 68 -1.64 8.41 -15.54
CA THR A 68 -0.85 8.67 -14.32
C THR A 68 -1.46 9.77 -13.45
N ARG A 69 -1.84 10.91 -14.06
CA ARG A 69 -2.47 12.03 -13.34
C ARG A 69 -3.81 11.63 -12.72
N SER A 70 -4.68 10.98 -13.50
CA SER A 70 -6.02 10.57 -13.03
C SER A 70 -5.92 9.57 -11.88
N VAL A 71 -5.09 8.53 -12.03
CA VAL A 71 -4.89 7.51 -10.99
C VAL A 71 -4.26 8.09 -9.73
N THR A 72 -3.31 9.02 -9.87
CA THR A 72 -2.76 9.77 -8.73
C THR A 72 -3.85 10.61 -8.04
N GLY A 73 -4.79 11.17 -8.80
CA GLY A 73 -5.94 11.91 -8.27
C GLY A 73 -6.86 11.01 -7.45
N TYR A 74 -7.33 9.90 -8.02
CA TYR A 74 -8.19 8.94 -7.32
C TYR A 74 -7.53 8.38 -6.06
N ALA A 75 -6.23 8.08 -6.11
CA ALA A 75 -5.49 7.62 -4.94
C ALA A 75 -5.55 8.64 -3.78
N ARG A 76 -5.52 9.95 -4.08
CA ARG A 76 -5.66 11.02 -3.08
C ARG A 76 -7.10 11.16 -2.58
N GLU A 77 -8.08 11.14 -3.48
CA GLU A 77 -9.50 11.21 -3.11
C GLU A 77 -9.87 10.09 -2.14
N ILE A 78 -9.38 8.87 -2.37
CA ILE A 78 -9.53 7.74 -1.46
C ILE A 78 -8.82 7.99 -0.12
N ALA A 79 -7.59 8.53 -0.13
CA ALA A 79 -6.86 8.82 1.11
C ALA A 79 -7.58 9.86 1.99
N ASP A 80 -8.21 10.84 1.35
CA ASP A 80 -8.90 11.95 2.02
C ASP A 80 -10.33 11.58 2.45
N GLY A 81 -10.82 10.38 2.11
CA GLY A 81 -12.17 9.91 2.46
C GLY A 81 -13.29 10.48 1.59
N HIS A 82 -12.96 10.91 0.36
CA HIS A 82 -13.90 11.54 -0.58
C HIS A 82 -14.26 10.63 -1.78
N ALA A 83 -13.90 9.34 -1.72
CA ALA A 83 -14.09 8.37 -2.80
C ALA A 83 -15.47 7.70 -2.80
#